data_AF-A0A7S0XVY6-F1
#
_entry.id   AF-A0A7S0XVY6-F1
#
_cell.length_a   1.000
_cell.length_b   1.000
_cell.length_c   1.000
_cell.angle_alpha   90.00
_cell.angle_beta   90.00
_cell.angle_gamma   90.00
#
_symmetry.space_group_name_H-M   'P 1'
#
loop_
_entity.id
_entity.type
_entity.pdbx_description
1 polymer ?
#
loop_
_entity_poly.entity_id
_entity_poly.type
_entity_poly.pdbx_seq_one_letter_code
_entity_poly.pdbx_strand_id
1 'polypeptide(L)'
;ELVFFVQSQVHWLVVKRRLEGGINVSAPEVSRIWQVLTDGTLGYMHARKIVDTPFPFPHAQMIILALVLFAFFCPIVMVAYLSEAWLVISLNFVTTWTYFGVNEVCRELEDPFTYDPNDL
;
A
#
# COMPACT_ATOMS: atom_id res chain seq x y z
N GLU A 1 16.94 6.91 -9.13
CA GLU A 1 18.29 7.46 -9.40
C GLU A 1 18.51 8.82 -8.74
N LEU A 2 17.54 9.74 -8.83
CA LEU A 2 17.64 11.07 -8.19
C LEU A 2 17.89 11.04 -6.67
N VAL A 3 17.24 10.15 -5.92
CA VAL A 3 17.42 10.07 -4.45
C VAL A 3 18.86 9.73 -4.06
N PHE A 4 19.50 8.77 -4.74
CA PHE A 4 20.90 8.43 -4.46
C PHE A 4 21.85 9.58 -4.82
N PHE A 5 21.54 10.30 -5.90
CA PHE A 5 22.28 11.50 -6.24
C PHE A 5 22.18 12.55 -5.13
N VAL A 6 20.96 12.87 -4.67
CA VAL A 6 20.75 13.81 -3.55
C VAL A 6 21.47 13.35 -2.29
N GLN A 7 21.36 12.06 -1.92
CA GLN A 7 22.05 11.49 -0.77
C GLN A 7 23.57 11.65 -0.88
N SER A 8 24.16 11.44 -2.06
CA SER A 8 25.60 11.64 -2.27
C SER A 8 26.03 13.12 -2.11
N GLN A 9 25.19 14.06 -2.55
CA GLN A 9 25.45 15.49 -2.35
C GLN A 9 25.40 15.86 -0.87
N VAL A 10 24.39 15.37 -0.15
CA VAL A 10 24.27 15.58 1.30
C VAL A 10 25.46 14.98 2.04
N HIS A 11 25.87 13.75 1.68
CA HIS A 11 27.02 13.09 2.27
C HIS A 11 28.31 13.91 2.05
N TRP A 12 28.55 14.40 0.83
CA TRP A 12 29.68 15.26 0.52
C TRP A 12 29.67 16.57 1.31
N LEU A 13 28.51 17.24 1.42
CA LEU A 13 28.36 18.48 2.18
C LEU A 13 28.66 18.29 3.67
N VAL A 14 28.19 17.20 4.28
CA VAL A 14 28.47 16.87 5.69
C VAL A 14 29.97 16.63 5.89
N VAL A 15 30.62 15.86 5.00
CA VAL A 15 32.07 15.64 5.05
C VAL A 15 32.83 16.95 4.92
N LYS A 16 32.50 17.78 3.93
CA LYS A 16 33.13 19.09 3.70
C LYS A 16 33.02 19.98 4.94
N ARG A 17 31.82 20.11 5.51
CA ARG A 17 31.59 20.95 6.69
C ARG A 17 32.34 20.45 7.92
N ARG A 18 32.50 19.14 8.07
CA ARG A 18 33.32 18.54 9.13
C ARG A 18 34.80 18.86 8.97
N LEU A 19 35.34 18.77 7.75
CA LEU A 19 36.72 19.12 7.46
C LEU A 19 37.01 20.61 7.69
N GLU A 20 36.03 21.47 7.42
CA GLU A 20 36.10 22.92 7.71
C GLU A 20 35.91 23.25 9.21
N GLY A 21 35.74 22.25 10.09
CA GLY A 21 35.54 22.44 11.53
C GLY A 21 34.14 22.93 11.93
N GLY A 22 33.19 22.98 10.99
CA GLY A 22 31.81 23.38 11.26
C GLY A 22 30.98 22.36 12.02
N ILE A 23 31.42 21.11 12.04
CA ILE A 23 30.83 20.00 12.80
C ILE A 23 31.93 19.46 13.71
N ASN A 24 32.10 20.10 14.87
CA ASN A 24 33.12 19.74 15.86
C ASN A 24 32.50 18.98 17.03
N VAL A 25 32.00 17.78 16.74
CA VAL A 25 31.38 16.87 17.70
C VAL A 25 32.13 15.54 17.72
N SER A 26 31.89 14.73 18.74
CA SER A 26 32.59 13.46 18.90
C SER A 26 32.28 12.47 17.78
N ALA A 27 33.18 11.53 17.51
CA ALA A 27 32.99 10.53 16.45
C ALA A 27 31.65 9.76 16.53
N PRO A 28 31.15 9.36 17.73
CA PRO A 28 29.84 8.74 17.87
C PRO A 28 28.68 9.62 17.37
N GLU A 29 28.73 10.93 17.62
CA GLU A 29 27.68 11.87 17.19
C GLU A 29 27.67 12.04 15.67
N VAL A 30 28.84 12.07 15.03
CA VAL A 30 28.93 12.08 13.56
C VAL A 30 28.41 10.78 12.95
N SER A 31 28.68 9.64 13.59
CA SER A 31 28.14 8.34 13.16
C SER A 31 26.60 8.35 13.13
N ARG A 32 25.96 9.02 14.09
CA ARG A 32 24.50 9.17 14.13
C ARG A 32 23.95 9.92 12.92
N ILE A 33 24.67 10.91 12.40
CA ILE A 33 24.27 11.62 11.16
C ILE A 33 24.18 10.63 9.99
N TRP A 34 25.15 9.72 9.88
CA TRP A 34 25.15 8.69 8.83
C TRP A 34 24.03 7.67 9.01
N GLN A 35 23.71 7.30 10.26
CA GLN A 35 22.57 6.42 10.56
C GLN A 35 21.27 7.05 10.07
N VAL A 36 20.99 8.32 10.43
CA VAL A 36 19.77 9.02 10.00
C VAL A 36 19.66 9.14 8.48
N LEU A 37 20.76 9.43 7.79
CA LEU A 37 20.78 9.48 6.32
C LEU A 37 20.52 8.10 5.68
N THR A 38 21.02 7.04 6.32
CA THR A 38 20.77 5.66 5.90
C THR A 38 19.30 5.30 6.13
N ASP A 39 18.75 5.63 7.29
CA ASP A 39 17.34 5.38 7.65
C ASP A 39 16.38 6.08 6.68
N GLY A 40 16.68 7.33 6.30
CA GLY A 40 15.90 8.05 5.29
C GLY A 40 15.91 7.38 3.92
N THR A 41 17.06 6.84 3.51
CA THR A 41 17.19 6.11 2.25
C THR A 41 16.47 4.77 2.31
N LEU A 42 16.56 4.08 3.45
CA LEU A 42 15.84 2.84 3.71
C LEU A 42 14.32 3.06 3.60
N GLY A 43 13.80 4.12 4.23
CA GLY A 43 12.40 4.51 4.13
C GLY A 43 11.94 4.75 2.68
N TYR A 44 12.73 5.48 1.90
CA TYR A 44 12.46 5.66 0.46
C TYR A 44 12.42 4.33 -0.29
N MET A 45 13.36 3.42 -0.03
CA MET A 45 13.41 2.12 -0.71
C MET A 45 12.22 1.23 -0.32
N HIS A 46 11.73 1.33 0.92
CA HIS A 46 10.49 0.67 1.33
C HIS A 46 9.26 1.19 0.58
N ALA A 47 9.10 2.51 0.48
CA ALA A 47 8.00 3.10 -0.29
C ALA A 47 8.09 2.71 -1.78
N ARG A 48 9.29 2.79 -2.35
CA ARG A 48 9.54 2.38 -3.74
C ARG A 48 9.23 0.92 -3.98
N LYS A 49 9.54 0.03 -3.03
CA LYS A 49 9.20 -1.39 -3.14
C LYS A 49 7.69 -1.59 -3.33
N ILE A 50 6.86 -0.86 -2.57
CA ILE A 50 5.40 -0.96 -2.68
C ILE A 50 4.94 -0.62 -4.10
N VAL A 51 5.48 0.46 -4.67
CA VAL A 51 5.16 0.90 -6.04
C VAL A 51 5.71 -0.05 -7.11
N ASP A 52 6.95 -0.52 -6.96
CA ASP A 52 7.63 -1.34 -7.96
C ASP A 52 7.16 -2.81 -7.95
N THR A 53 6.52 -3.28 -6.87
CA THR A 53 5.98 -4.64 -6.77
C THR A 53 4.46 -4.63 -6.67
N PRO A 54 3.73 -4.48 -7.81
CA PRO A 54 2.29 -4.43 -7.80
C PRO A 54 1.68 -5.78 -7.40
N PHE A 55 0.43 -5.74 -6.96
CA PHE A 55 -0.33 -6.95 -6.62
C PHE A 55 -0.42 -7.90 -7.83
N PRO A 56 -0.28 -9.22 -7.64
CA PRO A 56 -0.25 -10.16 -8.78
C PRO A 56 -1.56 -10.13 -9.58
N PHE A 57 -1.46 -9.74 -10.85
CA PHE A 57 -2.61 -9.68 -11.75
C PHE A 57 -3.45 -10.97 -11.79
N PRO A 58 -2.86 -12.19 -11.88
CA PRO A 58 -3.66 -13.41 -11.88
C PRO A 58 -4.47 -13.59 -10.58
N HIS A 59 -3.96 -13.11 -9.45
CA HIS A 59 -4.69 -13.19 -8.18
C HIS A 59 -5.90 -12.26 -8.18
N ALA A 60 -5.74 -11.01 -8.65
CA ALA A 60 -6.85 -10.08 -8.81
C ALA A 60 -7.95 -10.64 -9.73
N GLN A 61 -7.56 -11.29 -10.83
CA GLN A 61 -8.52 -11.95 -11.74
C GLN A 61 -9.29 -13.09 -11.05
N MET A 62 -8.62 -13.90 -10.23
CA MET A 62 -9.27 -14.98 -9.49
C MET A 62 -10.27 -14.46 -8.45
N ILE A 63 -9.98 -13.35 -7.76
CA ILE A 63 -10.93 -12.73 -6.83
C ILE A 63 -12.18 -12.25 -7.58
N ILE A 64 -11.99 -11.52 -8.69
CA ILE A 64 -13.12 -11.01 -9.49
C ILE A 64 -13.97 -12.17 -10.02
N LEU A 65 -13.36 -13.23 -10.54
CA LEU A 65 -14.08 -14.43 -10.98
C LEU A 65 -14.89 -15.04 -9.83
N ALA A 66 -14.29 -15.18 -8.65
CA ALA A 66 -14.98 -15.71 -7.47
C ALA A 66 -16.16 -14.84 -7.04
N LEU A 67 -16.03 -13.51 -7.09
CA LEU A 67 -17.12 -12.58 -6.78
C LEU A 67 -18.25 -12.64 -7.80
N VAL A 68 -17.94 -12.78 -9.09
CA VAL A 68 -18.95 -12.96 -10.14
C VAL A 68 -19.71 -14.26 -9.96
N LEU A 69 -19.00 -15.37 -9.70
CA LEU A 69 -19.63 -16.66 -9.39
C LEU A 69 -20.49 -16.56 -8.12
N PHE A 70 -19.97 -15.91 -7.08
CA PHE A 70 -20.70 -15.67 -5.85
C PHE A 70 -22.00 -14.90 -6.10
N ALA A 71 -21.97 -13.79 -6.84
CA ALA A 71 -23.16 -13.01 -7.18
C ALA A 71 -24.19 -13.81 -7.97
N PHE A 72 -23.76 -14.75 -8.81
CA PHE A 72 -24.64 -15.63 -9.59
C PHE A 72 -25.27 -16.74 -8.73
N PHE A 73 -24.48 -17.39 -7.87
CA PHE A 73 -24.96 -18.53 -7.08
C PHE A 73 -25.65 -18.14 -5.77
N CYS A 74 -25.30 -17.01 -5.17
CA CYS A 74 -25.93 -16.51 -3.94
C CYS A 74 -27.47 -16.45 -4.02
N PRO A 75 -28.11 -15.87 -5.07
CA PRO A 75 -29.57 -15.84 -5.15
C PRO A 75 -30.19 -17.23 -5.29
N ILE A 76 -29.54 -18.15 -6.00
CA ILE A 76 -30.02 -19.54 -6.16
C ILE A 76 -30.08 -20.23 -4.80
N VAL A 77 -29.04 -20.06 -3.99
CA VAL A 77 -28.99 -20.61 -2.64
C VAL A 77 -30.04 -19.94 -1.75
N MET A 78 -30.17 -18.62 -1.78
CA MET A 78 -31.13 -17.89 -0.93
C MET A 78 -32.58 -18.33 -1.18
N VAL A 79 -32.99 -18.48 -2.44
CA VAL A 79 -34.35 -18.96 -2.81
C VAL A 79 -34.61 -20.39 -2.32
N ALA A 80 -33.58 -21.23 -2.20
CA ALA A 80 -33.73 -22.59 -1.72
C ALA A 80 -34.03 -22.68 -0.20
N TYR A 81 -33.64 -21.67 0.58
CA TYR A 81 -33.76 -21.66 2.04
C TYR A 81 -34.80 -20.68 2.59
N LEU A 82 -35.19 -19.66 1.83
CA LEU A 82 -36.09 -18.60 2.27
C LEU A 82 -37.33 -18.56 1.37
N SER A 83 -38.51 -18.63 2.00
CA SER A 83 -39.80 -18.56 1.29
C SER A 83 -40.25 -17.13 1.00
N GLU A 84 -39.83 -16.17 1.83
CA GLU A 84 -40.26 -14.78 1.74
C GLU A 84 -39.42 -13.99 0.74
N ALA A 85 -40.04 -13.59 -0.37
CA ALA A 85 -39.35 -12.93 -1.49
C ALA A 85 -38.62 -11.63 -1.07
N TRP A 86 -39.21 -10.85 -0.15
CA TRP A 86 -38.60 -9.60 0.30
C TRP A 86 -37.31 -9.84 1.11
N LEU A 87 -37.26 -10.93 1.91
CA LEU A 87 -36.06 -11.32 2.65
C LEU A 87 -34.97 -11.81 1.71
N VAL A 88 -35.32 -12.63 0.72
CA VAL A 88 -34.38 -13.13 -0.30
C VAL A 88 -33.69 -11.96 -1.00
N ILE A 89 -34.47 -10.99 -1.49
CA ILE A 89 -33.94 -9.83 -2.22
C ILE A 89 -33.03 -9.00 -1.31
N SER A 90 -33.47 -8.69 -0.10
CA SER A 90 -32.75 -7.83 0.83
C SER A 90 -31.42 -8.45 1.27
N LEU A 91 -31.44 -9.72 1.67
CA LEU A 91 -30.24 -10.42 2.12
C LEU A 91 -29.26 -10.65 0.98
N ASN A 92 -29.74 -11.07 -0.19
CA ASN A 92 -28.88 -11.24 -1.37
C ASN A 92 -28.17 -9.94 -1.77
N PHE A 93 -28.89 -8.82 -1.73
CA PHE A 93 -28.31 -7.50 -1.99
C PHE A 93 -27.24 -7.16 -0.96
N VAL A 94 -27.55 -7.22 0.34
CA VAL A 94 -26.61 -6.86 1.42
C VAL A 94 -25.37 -7.74 1.38
N THR A 95 -25.52 -9.06 1.21
CA THR A 95 -24.38 -9.97 1.18
C THR A 95 -23.49 -9.72 -0.05
N THR A 96 -24.07 -9.62 -1.25
CA THR A 96 -23.30 -9.36 -2.47
C THR A 96 -22.62 -7.99 -2.41
N TRP A 97 -23.35 -6.94 -2.02
CA TRP A 97 -22.80 -5.60 -1.84
C TRP A 97 -21.61 -5.60 -0.88
N THR A 98 -21.70 -6.32 0.23
CA THR A 98 -20.63 -6.37 1.24
C THR A 98 -19.35 -6.95 0.65
N TYR A 99 -19.43 -8.09 -0.05
CA TYR A 99 -18.23 -8.73 -0.62
C TYR A 99 -17.60 -7.91 -1.74
N PHE A 100 -18.41 -7.30 -2.61
CA PHE A 100 -17.89 -6.38 -3.62
C PHE A 100 -17.28 -5.12 -2.98
N GLY A 101 -17.94 -4.57 -1.96
CA GLY A 101 -17.42 -3.41 -1.23
C GLY A 101 -16.07 -3.67 -0.56
N VAL A 102 -15.89 -4.84 0.07
CA VAL A 102 -14.59 -5.23 0.64
C VAL A 102 -13.52 -5.34 -0.46
N ASN A 103 -13.86 -5.90 -1.61
CA ASN A 103 -12.93 -5.98 -2.73
C ASN A 103 -12.51 -4.61 -3.25
N GLU A 104 -13.44 -3.65 -3.35
CA GLU A 104 -13.10 -2.28 -3.73
C GLU A 104 -12.17 -1.60 -2.73
N VAL A 105 -12.41 -1.78 -1.42
CA VAL A 105 -11.50 -1.28 -0.38
C VAL A 105 -10.11 -1.91 -0.51
N CYS A 106 -10.02 -3.22 -0.74
CA CYS A 106 -8.73 -3.87 -0.97
C CYS A 106 -8.02 -3.29 -2.20
N ARG A 107 -8.76 -3.04 -3.29
CA ARG A 107 -8.23 -2.48 -4.53
C ARG A 107 -7.69 -1.05 -4.34
N GLU A 108 -8.32 -0.23 -3.51
CA GLU A 108 -7.79 1.10 -3.14
C GLU A 108 -6.50 0.97 -2.31
N LEU A 109 -6.47 0.06 -1.32
CA LEU A 109 -5.30 -0.16 -0.46
C LEU A 109 -4.08 -0.73 -1.19
N GLU A 110 -4.24 -1.27 -2.41
CA GLU A 110 -3.13 -1.78 -3.23
C GLU A 110 -2.25 -0.66 -3.81
N ASP A 111 -2.76 0.58 -3.93
CA ASP A 111 -2.04 1.71 -4.54
C ASP A 111 -2.08 2.96 -3.63
N PRO A 112 -1.35 2.94 -2.50
CA PRO A 112 -1.54 3.89 -1.39
C PRO A 112 -0.97 5.30 -1.63
N PHE A 113 -0.50 5.62 -2.84
CA PHE A 113 0.21 6.87 -3.13
C PHE A 113 -0.33 7.61 -4.37
N THR A 114 -1.49 7.21 -4.91
CA THR A 114 -1.93 7.60 -6.26
C THR A 114 -3.26 8.38 -6.27
N TYR A 115 -4.21 8.07 -5.38
CA TYR A 115 -5.58 8.58 -5.37
C TYR A 115 -6.03 9.12 -3.98
N ASP A 116 -6.26 10.43 -3.88
CA ASP A 116 -6.97 11.01 -2.73
C ASP A 116 -8.43 10.50 -2.64
N PRO A 117 -9.05 10.39 -1.44
CA PRO A 117 -8.65 11.02 -0.18
C PRO A 117 -8.04 10.10 0.89
N ASN A 118 -8.00 8.78 0.67
CA ASN A 118 -7.64 7.80 1.70
C ASN A 118 -6.20 7.26 1.56
N ASP A 119 -5.40 7.91 0.72
CA ASP A 119 -4.00 7.58 0.47
C ASP A 119 -3.05 8.23 1.50
N LEU A 120 -1.79 7.81 1.50
CA LEU A 120 -0.74 8.22 2.45
C LEU A 120 -0.03 9.53 2.10
#